data_AF-A0A1U7GYJ8-F1
#
_entry.id   AF-A0A1U7GYJ8-F1
#
_cell.length_a   1.000
_cell.length_b   1.000
_cell.length_c   1.000
_cell.angle_alpha   90.00
_cell.angle_beta   90.00
_cell.angle_gamma   90.00
#
_symmetry.space_group_name_H-M   'P 1'
#
loop_
_entity.id
_entity.type
_entity.pdbx_description
1 polymer ?
#
loop_
_entity_poly.entity_id
_entity_poly.type
_entity_poly.pdbx_seq_one_letter_code
_entity_poly.pdbx_strand_id
1 'polypeptide(L)'
;MLSSKDKAIDTEASNQQEVPSDTHILWEQGIEREQVFQLIESFLSFEACLYHQVVPLKMEDNSLLLGMVNQEDSAALDYVRRILSYIKCTLVSEPITGDIHRKILSAYLNYKNTSPSATQQDSNHQPTNSTPNQTENTVLQLDASANPQPETVSQNTPHSHPMVVTNPNTTEAKQTEPGNHNVSLATTGNLPVLSVPVATEFSPVEILLTLPPKKLLEELLGRVLAGGIGRLYLERLPYTGRILWSENGVLQSVLEKVPLSVFQGVMNELKRFGSLPVITLAEPKQVERECLYQQDRLLLRLRVMPGMYGEEATLQVLRGAALKFYQQQQLTRLSRDALGISQQLSYKLHELQERLLVNRNVNSSQLETFNALNNLLQNLDQHIKRLTIETSEPPTK
;
A
#
# COMPACT_ATOMS: atom_id res chain seq x y z
N MET A 1 19.70 46.29 68.99
CA MET A 1 18.88 47.04 68.01
C MET A 1 17.56 46.31 67.83
N LEU A 2 16.47 47.08 67.82
CA LEU A 2 15.06 46.80 67.47
C LEU A 2 14.81 45.57 66.56
N SER A 3 13.64 44.93 66.47
CA SER A 3 12.33 44.92 67.15
C SER A 3 11.46 43.98 66.29
N SER A 4 10.69 43.10 66.92
CA SER A 4 9.32 42.64 66.60
C SER A 4 8.80 42.67 65.14
N LYS A 5 8.13 41.60 64.69
CA LYS A 5 6.66 41.38 64.86
C LYS A 5 6.05 40.49 63.75
N ASP A 6 5.24 39.53 64.18
CA ASP A 6 4.22 38.81 63.39
C ASP A 6 3.26 39.75 62.63
N LYS A 7 2.74 39.32 61.46
CA LYS A 7 1.27 39.24 61.22
C LYS A 7 0.89 38.48 59.93
N ALA A 8 -0.24 37.79 60.07
CA ALA A 8 -0.99 36.88 59.23
C ALA A 8 -1.66 37.42 57.94
N ILE A 9 -1.83 36.49 56.98
CA ILE A 9 -3.02 36.11 56.17
C ILE A 9 -3.82 37.23 55.48
N ASP A 10 -3.87 37.21 54.14
CA ASP A 10 -5.12 36.93 53.40
C ASP A 10 -4.94 36.68 51.89
N THR A 11 -5.50 35.54 51.47
CA THR A 11 -6.26 35.22 50.24
C THR A 11 -6.18 36.17 49.04
N GLU A 12 -5.64 35.68 47.91
CA GLU A 12 -6.19 35.95 46.58
C GLU A 12 -5.84 34.84 45.59
N ALA A 13 -6.86 34.35 44.89
CA ALA A 13 -6.77 33.36 43.84
C ALA A 13 -6.04 33.92 42.62
N SER A 14 -5.15 33.14 42.01
CA SER A 14 -4.76 33.37 40.62
C SER A 14 -4.28 32.08 39.98
N ASN A 15 -5.18 31.53 39.15
CA ASN A 15 -4.90 30.95 37.84
C ASN A 15 -3.44 30.51 37.61
N GLN A 16 -3.19 29.21 37.74
CA GLN A 16 -2.13 28.58 36.98
C GLN A 16 -2.54 28.62 35.51
N GLN A 17 -2.12 29.71 34.89
CA GLN A 17 -2.23 30.01 33.48
C GLN A 17 -1.29 29.04 32.76
N GLU A 18 -1.88 28.06 32.06
CA GLU A 18 -1.21 27.32 31.01
C GLU A 18 -0.59 28.33 30.04
N VAL A 19 0.74 28.37 30.01
CA VAL A 19 1.48 29.09 28.98
C VAL A 19 1.25 28.31 27.69
N PRO A 20 0.57 28.87 26.68
CA PRO A 20 0.43 28.20 25.40
C PRO A 20 1.81 28.24 24.73
N SER A 21 2.38 27.07 24.45
CA SER A 21 3.56 26.99 23.60
C SER A 21 3.19 27.51 22.21
N ASP A 22 3.90 28.55 21.74
CA ASP A 22 3.69 29.25 20.47
C ASP A 22 3.65 28.34 19.22
N THR A 23 4.10 27.08 19.37
CA THR A 23 4.02 26.01 18.36
C THR A 23 2.58 25.60 18.01
N HIS A 24 1.59 25.89 18.85
CA HIS A 24 0.19 25.48 18.62
C HIS A 24 -0.52 26.29 17.52
N ILE A 25 0.00 27.47 17.14
CA ILE A 25 -0.67 28.40 16.21
C ILE A 25 -0.01 28.44 14.82
N LEU A 26 1.23 27.96 14.68
CA LEU A 26 2.01 28.16 13.45
C LEU A 26 1.64 27.17 12.32
N TRP A 27 1.61 25.86 12.59
CA TRP A 27 1.46 24.84 11.54
C TRP A 27 0.05 24.72 10.94
N GLU A 28 -0.97 25.41 11.48
CA GLU A 28 -2.32 25.42 10.91
C GLU A 28 -2.44 26.33 9.67
N GLN A 29 -1.47 27.21 9.44
CA GLN A 29 -1.37 27.98 8.21
C GLN A 29 -1.07 27.04 7.05
N GLY A 30 -1.97 26.96 6.06
CA GLY A 30 -1.94 25.94 4.99
C GLY A 30 -0.55 25.73 4.37
N ILE A 31 0.18 26.81 4.10
CA ILE A 31 1.50 26.84 3.47
C ILE A 31 2.56 26.04 4.27
N GLU A 32 2.48 26.00 5.60
CA GLU A 32 3.41 25.20 6.43
C GLU A 32 3.08 23.71 6.39
N ARG A 33 1.80 23.33 6.18
CA ARG A 33 1.39 21.92 6.11
C ARG A 33 1.93 21.22 4.88
N GLU A 34 1.88 21.87 3.72
CA GLU A 34 2.46 21.30 2.51
C GLU A 34 3.99 21.13 2.63
N GLN A 35 4.68 22.07 3.30
CA GLN A 35 6.12 21.96 3.54
C GLN A 35 6.45 20.78 4.45
N VAL A 36 5.72 20.62 5.55
CA VAL A 36 5.85 19.45 6.46
C VAL A 36 5.65 18.16 5.68
N PHE A 37 4.62 18.06 4.84
CA PHE A 37 4.33 16.85 4.06
C PHE A 37 5.42 16.55 3.04
N GLN A 38 5.92 17.56 2.33
CA GLN A 38 7.05 17.40 1.42
C GLN A 38 8.31 16.94 2.15
N LEU A 39 8.58 17.46 3.35
CA LEU A 39 9.71 17.02 4.16
C LEU A 39 9.54 15.58 4.67
N ILE A 40 8.31 15.16 4.98
CA ILE A 40 8.02 13.76 5.33
C ILE A 40 8.23 12.83 4.12
N GLU A 41 7.91 13.29 2.91
CA GLU A 41 8.07 12.50 1.68
C GLU A 41 9.52 12.42 1.19
N SER A 42 10.26 13.53 1.31
CA SER A 42 11.58 13.68 0.69
C SER A 42 12.75 13.53 1.67
N PHE A 43 12.54 13.76 2.97
CA PHE A 43 13.62 13.86 3.95
C PHE A 43 13.46 12.87 5.11
N LEU A 44 12.40 12.99 5.91
CA LEU A 44 12.19 12.15 7.10
C LEU A 44 10.93 11.30 6.91
N SER A 45 11.10 10.05 6.48
CA SER A 45 9.98 9.18 6.12
C SER A 45 8.92 9.10 7.22
N PHE A 46 7.67 8.87 6.79
CA PHE A 46 6.53 8.72 7.71
C PHE A 46 6.80 7.70 8.83
N GLU A 47 7.41 6.56 8.49
CA GLU A 47 7.72 5.51 9.46
C GLU A 47 8.78 5.96 10.47
N ALA A 48 9.77 6.74 10.03
CA ALA A 48 10.78 7.32 10.92
C ALA A 48 10.15 8.35 11.87
N CYS A 49 9.25 9.19 11.34
CA CYS A 49 8.50 10.17 12.13
C CYS A 49 7.64 9.48 13.21
N LEU A 50 7.01 8.36 12.86
CA LEU A 50 6.18 7.57 13.78
C LEU A 50 7.03 6.86 14.84
N TYR A 51 8.11 6.18 14.44
CA TYR A 51 8.93 5.36 15.32
C TYR A 51 9.71 6.20 16.34
N HIS A 52 10.37 7.27 15.87
CA HIS A 52 11.17 8.16 16.70
C HIS A 52 10.34 9.27 17.37
N GLN A 53 9.03 9.33 17.11
CA GLN A 53 8.14 10.38 17.62
C GLN A 53 8.64 11.80 17.32
N VAL A 54 9.11 11.99 16.08
CA VAL A 54 9.63 13.26 15.58
C VAL A 54 8.91 13.66 14.30
N VAL A 55 8.93 14.94 13.95
CA VAL A 55 8.35 15.44 12.69
C VAL A 55 9.19 16.60 12.16
N PRO A 56 9.54 16.64 10.85
CA PRO A 56 10.15 17.83 10.28
C PRO A 56 9.10 18.95 10.18
N LEU A 57 9.36 20.09 10.84
CA LEU A 57 8.41 21.20 10.87
C LEU A 57 8.67 22.19 9.73
N LYS A 58 9.93 22.60 9.55
CA LYS A 58 10.35 23.45 8.44
C LYS A 58 11.84 23.31 8.17
N MET A 59 12.26 23.77 7.01
CA MET A 59 13.67 23.87 6.64
C MET A 59 13.97 25.33 6.29
N GLU A 60 14.89 25.96 7.02
CA GLU A 60 15.23 27.38 6.91
C GLU A 60 16.75 27.54 7.01
N ASP A 61 17.36 28.27 6.08
CA ASP A 61 18.81 28.58 6.08
C ASP A 61 19.74 27.40 6.41
N ASN A 62 19.58 26.29 5.68
CA ASN A 62 20.35 25.06 5.88
C ASN A 62 20.21 24.45 7.29
N SER A 63 19.09 24.74 7.96
CA SER A 63 18.78 24.23 9.29
C SER A 63 17.40 23.58 9.28
N LEU A 64 17.30 22.37 9.82
CA LEU A 64 16.05 21.65 9.97
C LEU A 64 15.45 21.96 11.34
N LEU A 65 14.24 22.52 11.36
CA LEU A 65 13.43 22.56 12.57
C LEU A 65 12.70 21.22 12.72
N LEU A 66 13.00 20.51 13.81
CA LEU A 66 12.46 19.20 14.12
C LEU A 66 11.60 19.27 15.37
N GLY A 67 10.32 18.93 15.24
CA GLY A 67 9.44 18.73 16.37
C GLY A 67 9.71 17.36 17.01
N MET A 68 9.99 17.32 18.30
CA MET A 68 10.22 16.07 19.05
C MET A 68 9.26 15.95 20.23
N VAL A 69 8.64 14.77 20.39
CA VAL A 69 7.80 14.51 21.57
C VAL A 69 8.63 14.42 22.84
N ASN A 70 9.84 13.85 22.75
CA ASN A 70 10.82 13.81 23.83
C ASN A 70 12.16 14.36 23.33
N GLN A 71 12.60 15.51 23.84
CA GLN A 71 13.86 16.13 23.44
C GLN A 71 15.11 15.38 23.92
N GLU A 72 14.97 14.55 24.95
CA GLU A 72 16.07 13.76 25.51
C GLU A 72 16.25 12.42 24.80
N ASP A 73 15.48 12.14 23.74
CA ASP A 73 15.63 10.93 22.93
C ASP A 73 16.89 11.04 22.05
N SER A 74 18.03 10.67 22.64
CA SER A 74 19.32 10.61 21.96
C SER A 74 19.32 9.70 20.74
N ALA A 75 18.52 8.63 20.72
CA ALA A 75 18.44 7.73 19.57
C ALA A 75 17.73 8.40 18.39
N ALA A 76 16.66 9.14 18.66
CA ALA A 76 15.98 9.97 17.65
C ALA A 76 16.86 11.10 17.15
N LEU A 77 17.56 11.81 18.05
CA LEU A 77 18.50 12.87 17.67
C LEU A 77 19.66 12.34 16.83
N ASP A 78 20.28 11.22 17.22
CA ASP A 78 21.38 10.62 16.47
C ASP A 78 20.91 10.11 15.10
N TYR A 79 19.71 9.53 15.03
CA TYR A 79 19.10 9.15 13.77
C TYR A 79 18.96 10.35 12.82
N VAL A 80 18.37 11.45 13.29
CA VAL A 80 18.16 12.65 12.46
C VAL A 80 19.47 13.37 12.16
N ARG A 81 20.39 13.50 13.13
CA ARG A 81 21.72 14.10 12.92
C ARG A 81 22.53 13.32 11.90
N ARG A 82 22.44 11.99 11.90
CA ARG A 82 23.08 11.16 10.88
C ARG A 82 22.56 11.52 9.50
N ILE A 83 21.24 11.67 9.33
CA ILE A 83 20.65 12.13 8.06
C ILE A 83 21.15 13.54 7.68
N LEU A 84 21.13 14.49 8.62
CA LEU A 84 21.54 15.88 8.38
C LEU A 84 23.03 16.03 8.05
N SER A 85 23.89 15.15 8.58
CA SER A 85 25.34 15.16 8.31
C SER A 85 25.67 15.00 6.82
N TYR A 86 24.82 14.29 6.07
CA TYR A 86 25.01 14.06 4.64
C TYR A 86 24.63 15.28 3.78
N ILE A 87 23.76 16.16 4.28
CA ILE A 87 23.27 17.34 3.56
C ILE A 87 23.85 18.66 4.09
N LYS A 88 24.82 18.59 5.01
CA LYS A 88 25.46 19.76 5.66
C LYS A 88 24.44 20.73 6.27
N CYS A 89 23.38 20.19 6.86
CA CYS A 89 22.37 20.97 7.55
C CYS A 89 22.53 20.88 9.07
N THR A 90 22.13 21.93 9.79
CA THR A 90 22.10 21.92 11.25
C THR A 90 20.73 21.47 11.77
N LEU A 91 20.69 20.96 13.00
CA LEU A 91 19.47 20.50 13.65
C LEU A 91 19.04 21.50 14.72
N VAL A 92 17.79 21.96 14.66
CA VAL A 92 17.13 22.72 15.72
C VAL A 92 15.94 21.90 16.19
N SER A 93 15.95 21.45 17.45
CA SER A 93 14.86 20.65 18.02
C SER A 93 13.89 21.52 18.83
N GLU A 94 12.60 21.38 18.59
CA GLU A 94 11.52 22.05 19.32
C GLU A 94 10.61 21.00 19.97
N PRO A 95 10.15 21.20 21.23
CA PRO A 95 9.31 20.21 21.88
C PRO A 95 7.90 20.29 21.32
N ILE A 96 7.32 19.15 20.95
CA ILE A 96 5.91 19.05 20.57
C ILE A 96 5.19 18.08 21.49
N THR A 97 3.90 18.26 21.71
CA THR A 97 3.11 17.27 22.45
C THR A 97 2.84 16.05 21.59
N GLY A 98 2.62 14.88 22.23
CA GLY A 98 2.22 13.66 21.51
C GLY A 98 0.90 13.82 20.74
N ASP A 99 0.02 14.72 21.15
CA ASP A 99 -1.21 15.03 20.42
C ASP A 99 -0.95 15.80 19.13
N ILE A 100 -0.05 16.79 19.17
CA ILE A 100 0.37 17.53 17.96
C ILE A 100 1.04 16.59 16.97
N HIS A 101 1.94 15.73 17.44
CA HIS A 101 2.59 14.70 16.63
C HIS A 101 1.56 13.81 15.90
N ARG A 102 0.58 13.26 16.64
CA ARG A 102 -0.51 12.45 16.07
C ARG A 102 -1.36 13.22 15.07
N LYS A 103 -1.71 14.47 15.37
CA LYS A 103 -2.48 15.34 14.45
C LYS A 103 -1.75 15.58 13.13
N ILE A 104 -0.45 15.86 13.17
CA ILE A 104 0.33 16.07 11.94
C ILE A 104 0.39 14.78 11.10
N LEU A 105 0.70 13.64 11.72
CA LEU A 105 0.80 12.36 11.01
C LEU A 105 -0.55 11.90 10.42
N SER A 106 -1.64 12.08 11.16
CA SER A 106 -2.99 11.78 10.65
C SER A 106 -3.41 12.71 9.50
N ALA A 107 -3.08 14.00 9.59
CA ALA A 107 -3.32 14.95 8.50
C ALA A 107 -2.53 14.56 7.23
N TYR A 108 -1.28 14.12 7.39
CA TYR A 108 -0.46 13.62 6.29
C TYR A 108 -1.06 12.36 5.64
N LEU A 109 -1.52 11.40 6.45
CA LEU A 109 -2.17 10.19 5.92
C LEU A 109 -3.45 10.53 5.15
N ASN A 110 -4.26 11.45 5.67
CA ASN A 110 -5.45 11.93 4.98
C ASN A 110 -5.07 12.61 3.65
N TYR A 111 -4.04 13.47 3.65
CA TYR A 111 -3.52 14.11 2.45
C TYR A 111 -3.08 13.11 1.37
N LYS A 112 -2.37 12.04 1.76
CA LYS A 112 -1.99 10.94 0.84
C LYS A 112 -3.19 10.17 0.29
N ASN A 113 -4.28 10.09 1.05
CA ASN A 113 -5.51 9.40 0.63
C ASN A 113 -6.44 10.28 -0.22
N THR A 114 -6.39 11.61 -0.05
CA THR A 114 -7.26 12.57 -0.77
C THR A 114 -6.61 13.23 -1.98
N SER A 115 -5.27 13.24 -2.07
CA SER A 115 -4.57 13.80 -3.23
C SER A 115 -4.53 12.81 -4.38
N PRO A 116 -5.13 13.12 -5.56
CA PRO A 116 -5.03 12.25 -6.72
C PRO A 116 -3.60 12.32 -7.26
N SER A 117 -2.77 11.34 -6.90
CA SER A 117 -1.66 10.97 -7.77
C SER A 117 -2.27 10.39 -9.05
N ALA A 118 -2.08 11.11 -10.16
CA ALA A 118 -2.56 10.83 -11.50
C ALA A 118 -2.79 9.33 -11.79
N THR A 119 -4.06 8.92 -11.70
CA THR A 119 -4.60 7.78 -12.44
C THR A 119 -5.85 8.32 -13.11
N GLN A 120 -5.72 8.74 -14.38
CA GLN A 120 -6.87 9.06 -15.20
C GLN A 120 -7.65 7.77 -15.42
N GLN A 121 -8.82 7.66 -14.79
CA GLN A 121 -9.90 6.85 -15.29
C GLN A 121 -11.08 7.79 -15.53
N ASP A 122 -11.21 8.19 -16.78
CA ASP A 122 -12.47 8.70 -17.32
C ASP A 122 -13.55 7.64 -17.10
N SER A 123 -14.53 8.00 -16.29
CA SER A 123 -15.84 7.35 -16.28
C SER A 123 -16.87 8.45 -16.03
N ASN A 124 -17.10 9.17 -17.13
CA ASN A 124 -18.13 10.18 -17.25
C ASN A 124 -19.50 9.49 -17.28
N HIS A 125 -20.22 9.47 -16.17
CA HIS A 125 -21.67 9.32 -16.16
C HIS A 125 -22.27 9.98 -14.91
N GLN A 126 -22.79 11.20 -15.07
CA GLN A 126 -23.92 11.66 -14.27
C GLN A 126 -24.97 12.29 -15.21
N PRO A 127 -26.26 11.95 -15.06
CA PRO A 127 -27.33 12.43 -15.94
C PRO A 127 -27.75 13.85 -15.56
N THR A 128 -27.78 14.75 -16.53
CA THR A 128 -28.36 16.09 -16.40
C THR A 128 -29.79 16.09 -16.94
N ASN A 129 -30.73 16.39 -16.04
CA ASN A 129 -32.06 16.86 -16.39
C ASN A 129 -32.04 18.39 -16.61
N SER A 130 -32.97 18.84 -17.45
CA SER A 130 -33.49 20.21 -17.70
C SER A 130 -32.88 21.06 -18.84
N THR A 131 -33.73 21.19 -19.87
CA THR A 131 -33.82 22.01 -21.09
C THR A 131 -34.29 23.47 -20.78
N PRO A 132 -34.58 24.36 -21.77
CA PRO A 132 -33.75 24.96 -22.83
C PRO A 132 -33.90 26.51 -22.89
N ASN A 133 -33.12 27.21 -23.74
CA ASN A 133 -33.51 28.42 -24.50
C ASN A 133 -32.31 28.82 -25.39
N GLN A 134 -32.33 28.57 -26.71
CA GLN A 134 -32.85 29.41 -27.81
C GLN A 134 -32.27 30.84 -27.90
N THR A 135 -31.39 31.05 -28.89
CA THR A 135 -31.43 32.14 -29.92
C THR A 135 -30.24 31.93 -30.89
N GLU A 136 -30.53 31.49 -32.12
CA GLU A 136 -30.42 32.24 -33.40
C GLU A 136 -28.97 32.37 -33.94
N ASN A 137 -28.58 31.53 -34.91
CA ASN A 137 -28.59 31.77 -36.39
C ASN A 137 -27.62 32.88 -36.81
N THR A 138 -26.67 32.72 -37.75
CA THR A 138 -26.83 32.41 -39.20
C THR A 138 -25.37 32.44 -39.77
N VAL A 139 -24.86 31.59 -40.66
CA VAL A 139 -25.00 31.57 -42.15
C VAL A 139 -24.03 30.46 -42.64
N LEU A 140 -24.54 29.39 -43.28
CA LEU A 140 -24.41 28.97 -44.71
C LEU A 140 -22.95 28.74 -45.22
N GLN A 141 -22.60 27.69 -45.97
CA GLN A 141 -23.42 26.95 -46.96
C GLN A 141 -22.74 25.62 -47.39
N LEU A 142 -23.58 24.58 -47.55
CA LEU A 142 -23.68 23.45 -48.53
C LEU A 142 -22.43 22.94 -49.30
N ASP A 143 -22.28 21.63 -49.62
CA ASP A 143 -23.19 20.62 -50.22
C ASP A 143 -22.86 19.19 -49.69
N ALA A 144 -23.82 18.34 -49.28
CA ALA A 144 -24.64 17.39 -50.07
C ALA A 144 -23.80 16.39 -50.92
N SER A 145 -24.04 15.08 -51.00
CA SER A 145 -25.01 14.12 -50.46
C SER A 145 -24.53 12.74 -50.95
N ALA A 146 -24.93 11.66 -50.25
CA ALA A 146 -25.40 10.37 -50.80
C ALA A 146 -24.94 9.18 -49.96
N ASN A 147 -25.86 8.73 -49.10
CA ASN A 147 -25.99 7.31 -48.80
C ASN A 147 -27.10 6.76 -49.72
N PRO A 148 -27.07 5.47 -50.06
CA PRO A 148 -28.23 4.66 -49.67
C PRO A 148 -27.84 3.29 -49.08
N GLN A 149 -28.49 2.97 -47.95
CA GLN A 149 -28.79 1.63 -47.43
C GLN A 149 -29.69 0.82 -48.42
N PRO A 150 -30.21 -0.37 -48.07
CA PRO A 150 -29.61 -1.59 -47.50
C PRO A 150 -30.15 -2.87 -48.22
N GLU A 151 -29.47 -4.03 -48.20
CA GLU A 151 -30.18 -5.32 -48.36
C GLU A 151 -29.53 -6.46 -47.56
N THR A 152 -30.36 -7.07 -46.72
CA THR A 152 -30.25 -8.36 -46.03
C THR A 152 -30.30 -9.55 -47.00
N VAL A 153 -29.63 -10.68 -46.69
CA VAL A 153 -30.19 -12.07 -46.66
C VAL A 153 -29.08 -13.16 -46.61
N SER A 154 -29.20 -14.00 -45.57
CA SER A 154 -28.92 -15.46 -45.43
C SER A 154 -27.52 -16.12 -45.39
N GLN A 155 -27.34 -16.82 -44.24
CA GLN A 155 -27.03 -18.26 -44.05
C GLN A 155 -25.67 -18.84 -44.48
N ASN A 156 -24.84 -19.24 -43.49
CA ASN A 156 -24.57 -20.66 -43.15
C ASN A 156 -23.41 -20.81 -42.11
N THR A 157 -23.71 -21.49 -41.01
CA THR A 157 -22.77 -22.13 -40.06
C THR A 157 -22.33 -23.51 -40.61
N PRO A 158 -21.20 -24.07 -40.14
CA PRO A 158 -21.25 -25.00 -39.00
C PRO A 158 -20.10 -24.89 -37.98
N HIS A 159 -20.45 -25.16 -36.73
CA HIS A 159 -19.58 -25.35 -35.57
C HIS A 159 -18.90 -26.73 -35.57
N SER A 160 -17.77 -26.86 -34.86
CA SER A 160 -17.24 -28.15 -34.40
C SER A 160 -16.60 -28.00 -33.01
N HIS A 161 -17.24 -28.61 -32.01
CA HIS A 161 -16.63 -29.07 -30.76
C HIS A 161 -16.37 -30.58 -30.87
N PRO A 162 -15.42 -31.15 -30.12
CA PRO A 162 -15.45 -32.56 -29.77
C PRO A 162 -15.75 -32.78 -28.28
N MET A 163 -16.81 -33.54 -28.00
CA MET A 163 -16.99 -34.38 -26.81
C MET A 163 -16.68 -35.83 -27.20
N VAL A 164 -16.11 -36.63 -26.29
CA VAL A 164 -16.21 -38.10 -26.15
C VAL A 164 -15.48 -38.46 -24.83
N VAL A 165 -15.88 -39.32 -23.88
CA VAL A 165 -17.02 -40.22 -23.61
C VAL A 165 -16.91 -40.65 -22.13
N THR A 166 -18.04 -40.92 -21.49
CA THR A 166 -18.22 -41.60 -20.18
C THR A 166 -18.36 -43.11 -20.32
N ASN A 167 -17.93 -43.93 -19.31
CA ASN A 167 -18.75 -44.93 -18.59
C ASN A 167 -17.96 -45.87 -17.62
N PRO A 168 -18.62 -46.63 -16.69
CA PRO A 168 -18.26 -46.72 -15.26
C PRO A 168 -17.97 -48.16 -14.74
N ASN A 169 -17.50 -48.30 -13.47
CA ASN A 169 -18.14 -49.12 -12.41
C ASN A 169 -17.31 -49.37 -11.11
N THR A 170 -18.04 -49.33 -9.98
CA THR A 170 -17.98 -50.14 -8.73
C THR A 170 -16.96 -49.85 -7.61
N THR A 171 -17.48 -49.17 -6.57
CA THR A 171 -17.58 -49.54 -5.13
C THR A 171 -16.42 -50.26 -4.41
N GLU A 172 -15.91 -49.62 -3.35
CA GLU A 172 -15.77 -50.26 -2.03
C GLU A 172 -15.70 -49.21 -0.91
N ALA A 173 -16.49 -49.42 0.14
CA ALA A 173 -16.63 -48.57 1.30
C ALA A 173 -15.68 -48.99 2.43
N LYS A 174 -15.18 -48.02 3.21
CA LYS A 174 -14.81 -48.25 4.62
C LYS A 174 -14.97 -46.99 5.46
N GLN A 175 -15.83 -47.12 6.47
CA GLN A 175 -16.06 -46.18 7.56
C GLN A 175 -14.83 -46.10 8.48
N THR A 176 -14.49 -44.90 8.97
CA THR A 176 -14.06 -44.71 10.37
C THR A 176 -14.27 -43.26 10.84
N GLU A 177 -14.65 -43.17 12.11
CA GLU A 177 -15.09 -42.09 13.02
C GLU A 177 -14.26 -40.78 13.13
N PRO A 178 -14.80 -39.74 13.82
CA PRO A 178 -14.42 -38.34 13.67
C PRO A 178 -13.28 -37.92 14.59
N GLY A 179 -12.21 -37.37 14.01
CA GLY A 179 -11.03 -36.88 14.73
C GLY A 179 -10.69 -35.44 14.35
N ASN A 180 -11.19 -34.50 15.16
CA ASN A 180 -10.61 -33.18 15.46
C ASN A 180 -9.68 -32.58 14.39
N HIS A 181 -10.25 -31.94 13.37
CA HIS A 181 -9.50 -31.12 12.43
C HIS A 181 -9.21 -29.74 13.04
N ASN A 182 -8.10 -29.65 13.78
CA ASN A 182 -7.37 -28.39 13.83
C ASN A 182 -7.07 -28.00 12.38
N VAL A 183 -7.66 -26.89 11.93
CA VAL A 183 -7.35 -26.26 10.66
C VAL A 183 -5.90 -25.77 10.74
N SER A 184 -4.96 -26.65 10.42
CA SER A 184 -3.59 -26.31 10.16
C SER A 184 -3.57 -25.50 8.87
N LEU A 185 -3.31 -24.21 9.00
CA LEU A 185 -3.17 -23.27 7.90
C LEU A 185 -2.15 -23.80 6.89
N ALA A 186 -2.62 -23.99 5.66
CA ALA A 186 -1.92 -24.19 4.39
C ALA A 186 -0.37 -24.35 4.41
N THR A 187 0.05 -25.57 4.09
CA THR A 187 1.09 -25.91 3.11
C THR A 187 2.50 -25.30 3.27
N THR A 188 3.39 -26.01 3.97
CA THR A 188 4.85 -25.94 3.77
C THR A 188 5.24 -26.56 2.41
N GLY A 189 4.78 -25.97 1.31
CA GLY A 189 5.15 -26.38 -0.04
C GLY A 189 6.34 -25.58 -0.55
N ASN A 190 7.54 -26.19 -0.53
CA ASN A 190 8.74 -25.83 -1.30
C ASN A 190 8.90 -24.34 -1.68
N LEU A 191 9.18 -23.47 -0.70
CA LEU A 191 9.60 -22.10 -1.00
C LEU A 191 10.97 -22.14 -1.70
N PRO A 192 11.20 -21.35 -2.78
CA PRO A 192 12.48 -21.32 -3.45
C PRO A 192 13.56 -20.77 -2.52
N VAL A 193 14.71 -21.45 -2.43
CA VAL A 193 15.87 -20.98 -1.67
C VAL A 193 16.61 -19.93 -2.51
N LEU A 194 16.77 -18.74 -1.95
CA LEU A 194 17.49 -17.65 -2.57
C LEU A 194 19.00 -17.83 -2.35
N SER A 195 19.71 -18.19 -3.43
CA SER A 195 21.17 -18.37 -3.42
C SER A 195 21.84 -17.07 -3.84
N VAL A 196 22.28 -16.29 -2.85
CA VAL A 196 22.82 -14.94 -3.02
C VAL A 196 24.04 -14.80 -2.09
N PRO A 197 25.09 -14.03 -2.46
CA PRO A 197 26.27 -13.85 -1.62
C PRO A 197 25.92 -13.36 -0.22
N VAL A 198 26.70 -13.80 0.77
CA VAL A 198 26.57 -13.35 2.16
C VAL A 198 27.57 -12.24 2.47
N ALA A 199 27.41 -11.55 3.60
CA ALA A 199 28.20 -10.35 3.92
C ALA A 199 29.72 -10.52 3.87
N THR A 200 30.23 -11.74 4.10
CA THR A 200 31.66 -12.07 4.03
C THR A 200 32.19 -12.27 2.61
N GLU A 201 31.31 -12.35 1.61
CA GLU A 201 31.63 -12.63 0.20
C GLU A 201 31.45 -11.40 -0.70
N PHE A 202 31.00 -10.28 -0.14
CA PHE A 202 30.74 -9.07 -0.91
C PHE A 202 32.03 -8.49 -1.50
N SER A 203 31.99 -8.24 -2.81
CA SER A 203 33.01 -7.46 -3.49
C SER A 203 33.10 -6.01 -2.97
N PRO A 204 34.22 -5.31 -3.12
CA PRO A 204 34.25 -3.87 -2.90
C PRO A 204 33.27 -3.13 -3.82
N VAL A 205 32.72 -2.03 -3.35
CA VAL A 205 31.73 -1.23 -4.10
C VAL A 205 32.27 -0.77 -5.45
N GLU A 206 33.56 -0.42 -5.48
CA GLU A 206 34.23 0.18 -6.62
C GLU A 206 34.25 -0.75 -7.83
N ILE A 207 34.23 -2.06 -7.59
CA ILE A 207 34.26 -3.07 -8.65
C ILE A 207 32.87 -3.56 -9.06
N LEU A 208 31.79 -3.17 -8.35
CA LEU A 208 30.44 -3.64 -8.65
C LEU A 208 30.00 -3.31 -10.08
N LEU A 209 30.35 -2.12 -10.59
CA LEU A 209 29.99 -1.70 -11.96
C LEU A 209 30.74 -2.48 -13.05
N THR A 210 31.79 -3.21 -12.69
CA THR A 210 32.54 -4.08 -13.62
C THR A 210 31.92 -5.48 -13.73
N LEU A 211 31.02 -5.84 -12.82
CA LEU A 211 30.38 -7.15 -12.80
C LEU A 211 29.33 -7.28 -13.91
N PRO A 212 29.10 -8.50 -14.43
CA PRO A 212 28.00 -8.73 -15.35
C PRO A 212 26.65 -8.51 -14.64
N PRO A 213 25.60 -8.05 -15.35
CA PRO A 213 24.37 -7.58 -14.73
C PRO A 213 23.69 -8.55 -13.76
N LYS A 214 23.72 -9.85 -14.07
CA LYS A 214 23.18 -10.89 -13.20
C LYS A 214 23.95 -11.00 -11.87
N LYS A 215 25.29 -10.99 -11.92
CA LYS A 215 26.13 -11.03 -10.72
C LYS A 215 26.03 -9.74 -9.91
N LEU A 216 25.92 -8.61 -10.60
CA LEU A 216 25.65 -7.33 -9.96
C LEU A 216 24.30 -7.37 -9.19
N LEU A 217 23.24 -7.91 -9.80
CA LEU A 217 21.96 -8.08 -9.12
C LEU A 217 22.08 -9.00 -7.90
N GLU A 218 22.76 -10.14 -8.02
CA GLU A 218 23.01 -11.06 -6.89
C GLU A 218 23.72 -10.33 -5.74
N GLU A 219 24.81 -9.61 -6.02
CA GLU A 219 25.52 -8.79 -5.01
C GLU A 219 24.64 -7.73 -4.35
N LEU A 220 23.83 -7.01 -5.15
CA LEU A 220 22.90 -6.00 -4.63
C LEU A 220 21.84 -6.63 -3.73
N LEU A 221 21.26 -7.76 -4.14
CA LEU A 221 20.32 -8.50 -3.31
C LEU A 221 20.97 -8.95 -2.00
N GLY A 222 22.21 -9.44 -2.05
CA GLY A 222 22.94 -9.89 -0.86
C GLY A 222 23.09 -8.78 0.15
N ARG A 223 23.51 -7.60 -0.30
CA ARG A 223 23.67 -6.41 0.55
C ARG A 223 22.37 -5.95 1.18
N VAL A 224 21.30 -5.90 0.38
CA VAL A 224 19.96 -5.54 0.87
C VAL A 224 19.45 -6.57 1.90
N LEU A 225 19.84 -7.84 1.75
CA LEU A 225 19.49 -8.93 2.64
C LEU A 225 20.42 -9.06 3.86
N ALA A 226 21.59 -8.43 3.88
CA ALA A 226 22.50 -8.50 5.03
C ALA A 226 21.97 -7.71 6.25
N GLY A 227 21.49 -6.47 6.05
CA GLY A 227 21.14 -5.58 7.16
C GLY A 227 19.64 -5.36 7.38
N GLY A 228 18.87 -6.43 7.61
CA GLY A 228 17.49 -6.33 8.09
C GLY A 228 16.45 -5.78 7.08
N ILE A 229 15.79 -4.66 7.37
CA ILE A 229 14.72 -4.13 6.51
C ILE A 229 15.36 -3.36 5.34
N GLY A 230 15.75 -4.11 4.32
CA GLY A 230 16.41 -3.58 3.14
C GLY A 230 15.43 -3.13 2.06
N ARG A 231 15.81 -2.07 1.35
CA ARG A 231 15.15 -1.61 0.13
C ARG A 231 16.21 -1.45 -0.96
N LEU A 232 15.85 -1.66 -2.21
CA LEU A 232 16.70 -1.40 -3.38
C LEU A 232 15.92 -0.48 -4.32
N TYR A 233 16.58 0.55 -4.84
CA TYR A 233 16.03 1.54 -5.74
C TYR A 233 16.89 1.59 -7.00
N LEU A 234 16.25 1.48 -8.15
CA LEU A 234 16.85 1.65 -9.47
C LEU A 234 16.17 2.87 -10.11
N GLU A 235 16.91 3.96 -10.24
CA GLU A 235 16.45 5.22 -10.80
C GLU A 235 17.13 5.45 -12.16
N ARG A 236 16.33 5.85 -13.16
CA ARG A 236 16.84 6.12 -14.50
C ARG A 236 16.94 7.62 -14.75
N LEU A 237 18.17 8.09 -15.00
CA LEU A 237 18.46 9.47 -15.39
C LEU A 237 18.64 9.54 -16.91
N PRO A 238 18.70 10.75 -17.52
CA PRO A 238 18.75 10.91 -18.97
C PRO A 238 19.92 10.18 -19.65
N TYR A 239 21.10 10.18 -19.01
CA TYR A 239 22.34 9.65 -19.58
C TYR A 239 22.99 8.56 -18.72
N THR A 240 22.49 8.34 -17.51
CA THR A 240 23.04 7.38 -16.55
C THR A 240 21.91 6.76 -15.73
N GLY A 241 22.20 5.68 -15.02
CA GLY A 241 21.35 5.13 -13.98
C GLY A 241 21.92 5.43 -12.59
N ARG A 242 21.09 5.26 -11.59
CA ARG A 242 21.48 5.31 -10.19
C ARG A 242 20.88 4.12 -9.46
N ILE A 243 21.71 3.45 -8.65
CA ILE A 243 21.25 2.32 -7.83
C ILE A 243 21.57 2.63 -6.37
N LEU A 244 20.54 2.56 -5.55
CA LEU A 244 20.58 2.87 -4.12
C LEU A 244 20.03 1.67 -3.36
N TRP A 245 20.56 1.37 -2.19
CA TRP A 245 19.91 0.44 -1.28
C TRP A 245 19.82 1.03 0.11
N SER A 246 18.88 0.55 0.92
CA SER A 246 18.84 0.90 2.33
C SER A 246 19.30 -0.28 3.18
N GLU A 247 20.04 0.02 4.22
CA GLU A 247 20.39 -0.93 5.27
C GLU A 247 19.79 -0.43 6.59
N ASN A 248 18.97 -1.25 7.26
CA ASN A 248 18.26 -0.86 8.48
C ASN A 248 17.51 0.49 8.39
N GLY A 249 16.86 0.75 7.25
CA GLY A 249 16.10 1.98 7.01
C GLY A 249 16.93 3.21 6.61
N VAL A 250 18.26 3.14 6.60
CA VAL A 250 19.11 4.24 6.12
C VAL A 250 19.53 4.00 4.68
N LEU A 251 19.23 4.97 3.82
CA LEU A 251 19.61 4.95 2.41
C LEU A 251 21.14 5.01 2.27
N GLN A 252 21.72 3.92 1.82
CA GLN A 252 23.10 3.86 1.34
C GLN A 252 23.07 4.15 -0.17
N SER A 253 23.54 5.35 -0.52
CA SER A 253 23.77 5.71 -1.92
C SER A 253 25.16 5.26 -2.29
N VAL A 254 25.28 4.29 -3.21
CA VAL A 254 26.56 3.61 -3.41
C VAL A 254 26.95 3.47 -4.88
N LEU A 255 26.00 3.40 -5.83
CA LEU A 255 26.30 3.33 -7.26
C LEU A 255 25.68 4.49 -8.03
N GLU A 256 26.48 5.54 -8.21
CA GLU A 256 26.15 6.68 -9.04
C GLU A 256 26.71 6.54 -10.46
N LYS A 257 26.09 7.23 -11.42
CA LYS A 257 26.53 7.30 -12.83
C LYS A 257 26.67 5.91 -13.49
N VAL A 258 25.75 4.99 -13.19
CA VAL A 258 25.71 3.66 -13.79
C VAL A 258 25.51 3.79 -15.30
N PRO A 259 26.35 3.18 -16.15
CA PRO A 259 26.12 3.21 -17.60
C PRO A 259 24.75 2.61 -17.96
N LEU A 260 24.02 3.23 -18.89
CA LEU A 260 22.66 2.82 -19.24
C LEU A 260 22.56 1.36 -19.68
N SER A 261 23.58 0.83 -20.36
CA SER A 261 23.63 -0.59 -20.75
C SER A 261 23.69 -1.53 -19.55
N VAL A 262 24.48 -1.19 -18.53
CA VAL A 262 24.58 -1.96 -17.29
C VAL A 262 23.28 -1.83 -16.51
N PHE A 263 22.76 -0.61 -16.36
CA PHE A 263 21.50 -0.34 -15.68
C PHE A 263 20.33 -1.13 -16.30
N GLN A 264 20.18 -1.08 -17.63
CA GLN A 264 19.15 -1.84 -18.32
C GLN A 264 19.35 -3.35 -18.16
N GLY A 265 20.60 -3.82 -18.17
CA GLY A 265 20.92 -5.21 -17.88
C GLY A 265 20.42 -5.64 -16.50
N VAL A 266 20.69 -4.84 -15.47
CA VAL A 266 20.26 -5.13 -14.09
C VAL A 266 18.74 -5.06 -13.99
N MET A 267 18.10 -4.07 -14.62
CA MET A 267 16.63 -3.96 -14.68
C MET A 267 15.99 -5.20 -15.32
N ASN A 268 16.57 -5.70 -16.41
CA ASN A 268 16.10 -6.90 -17.10
C ASN A 268 16.23 -8.15 -16.21
N GLU A 269 17.37 -8.32 -15.53
CA GLU A 269 17.57 -9.41 -14.58
C GLU A 269 16.62 -9.31 -13.37
N LEU A 270 16.36 -8.09 -12.88
CA LEU A 270 15.43 -7.85 -11.78
C LEU A 270 13.99 -8.20 -12.18
N LYS A 271 13.59 -7.86 -13.41
CA LYS A 271 12.30 -8.28 -13.97
C LYS A 271 12.20 -9.79 -14.10
N ARG A 272 13.22 -10.46 -14.64
CA ARG A 272 13.28 -11.93 -14.72
C ARG A 272 13.16 -12.56 -13.33
N PHE A 273 13.85 -11.99 -12.35
CA PHE A 273 13.80 -12.43 -10.96
C PHE A 273 12.39 -12.34 -10.35
N GLY A 274 11.64 -11.28 -10.67
CA GLY A 274 10.25 -11.10 -10.27
C GLY A 274 9.22 -11.76 -11.19
N SER A 275 9.64 -12.57 -12.17
CA SER A 275 8.74 -13.13 -13.20
C SER A 275 7.94 -12.08 -13.98
N LEU A 276 8.48 -10.87 -14.11
CA LEU A 276 7.93 -9.79 -14.93
C LEU A 276 8.44 -9.90 -16.37
N PRO A 277 7.63 -9.50 -17.36
CA PRO A 277 8.06 -9.52 -18.75
C PRO A 277 9.18 -8.50 -18.97
N VAL A 278 10.21 -8.90 -19.74
CA VAL A 278 11.35 -8.04 -20.11
C VAL A 278 10.97 -7.16 -21.31
N ILE A 279 9.87 -6.44 -21.16
CA ILE A 279 9.39 -5.41 -22.06
C ILE A 279 9.20 -4.12 -21.27
N THR A 280 9.22 -2.98 -21.94
CA THR A 280 8.88 -1.70 -21.30
C THR A 280 7.42 -1.72 -20.85
N LEU A 281 7.19 -1.38 -19.58
CA LEU A 281 5.86 -1.33 -18.98
C LEU A 281 5.23 0.05 -19.23
N ALA A 282 3.96 0.06 -19.64
CA ALA A 282 3.18 1.29 -19.77
C ALA A 282 2.58 1.76 -18.43
N GLU A 283 2.37 0.82 -17.50
CA GLU A 283 1.79 1.08 -16.19
C GLU A 283 2.65 0.42 -15.09
N PRO A 284 2.64 0.98 -13.86
CA PRO A 284 3.30 0.36 -12.73
C PRO A 284 2.84 -1.08 -12.51
N LYS A 285 3.79 -2.01 -12.36
CA LYS A 285 3.50 -3.41 -11.99
C LYS A 285 4.21 -3.78 -10.70
N GLN A 286 3.49 -4.48 -9.84
CA GLN A 286 4.02 -5.00 -8.59
C GLN A 286 3.89 -6.52 -8.58
N VAL A 287 4.96 -7.17 -8.12
CA VAL A 287 5.02 -8.62 -7.90
C VAL A 287 5.61 -8.88 -6.53
N GLU A 288 5.09 -9.93 -5.91
CA GLU A 288 5.47 -10.38 -4.58
C GLU A 288 5.97 -11.80 -4.68
N ARG A 289 7.12 -12.06 -4.07
CA ARG A 289 7.78 -13.36 -4.11
C ARG A 289 8.22 -13.76 -2.72
N GLU A 290 7.68 -14.87 -2.22
CA GLU A 290 8.18 -15.50 -1.01
C GLU A 290 9.35 -16.42 -1.32
N CYS A 291 10.38 -16.37 -0.48
CA CYS A 291 11.53 -17.25 -0.58
C CYS A 291 12.18 -17.48 0.79
N LEU A 292 13.13 -18.42 0.83
CA LEU A 292 13.98 -18.67 1.98
C LEU A 292 15.37 -18.08 1.73
N TYR A 293 15.89 -17.31 2.69
CA TYR A 293 17.28 -16.85 2.70
C TYR A 293 17.88 -17.23 4.04
N GLN A 294 18.98 -18.00 4.03
CA GLN A 294 19.59 -18.53 5.27
C GLN A 294 18.58 -19.25 6.20
N GLN A 295 17.63 -20.00 5.63
CA GLN A 295 16.52 -20.66 6.32
C GLN A 295 15.42 -19.74 6.87
N ASP A 296 15.58 -18.41 6.78
CA ASP A 296 14.56 -17.45 7.14
C ASP A 296 13.59 -17.20 5.98
N ARG A 297 12.29 -17.24 6.28
CA ARG A 297 11.25 -16.84 5.32
C ARG A 297 11.22 -15.33 5.19
N LEU A 298 11.23 -14.88 3.95
CA LEU A 298 11.06 -13.48 3.60
C LEU A 298 10.15 -13.32 2.39
N LEU A 299 9.60 -12.12 2.26
CA LEU A 299 8.81 -11.68 1.12
C LEU A 299 9.54 -10.53 0.44
N LEU A 300 9.79 -10.69 -0.85
CA LEU A 300 10.33 -9.67 -1.73
C LEU A 300 9.20 -9.03 -2.52
N ARG A 301 9.01 -7.73 -2.34
CA ARG A 301 8.02 -6.95 -3.08
C ARG A 301 8.75 -6.09 -4.11
N LEU A 302 8.67 -6.49 -5.37
CA LEU A 302 9.24 -5.74 -6.50
C LEU A 302 8.15 -4.91 -7.15
N ARG A 303 8.39 -3.62 -7.32
CA ARG A 303 7.56 -2.71 -8.10
C ARG A 303 8.40 -2.11 -9.22
N VAL A 304 7.92 -2.19 -10.45
CA VAL A 304 8.53 -1.56 -11.61
C VAL A 304 7.56 -0.51 -12.14
N MET A 305 8.08 0.69 -12.43
CA MET A 305 7.30 1.87 -12.80
C MET A 305 7.88 2.47 -14.08
N PRO A 306 7.03 2.91 -15.03
CA PRO A 306 7.50 3.78 -16.10
C PRO A 306 7.94 5.13 -15.50
N GLY A 307 9.10 5.63 -15.92
CA GLY A 307 9.61 6.95 -15.56
C GLY A 307 9.92 7.79 -16.80
N MET A 308 10.26 9.07 -16.58
CA MET A 308 10.47 10.06 -17.64
C MET A 308 11.59 9.67 -18.63
N TYR A 309 12.62 8.99 -18.14
CA TYR A 309 13.81 8.61 -18.93
C TYR A 309 13.91 7.10 -19.18
N GLY A 310 12.86 6.36 -18.84
CA GLY A 310 12.79 4.91 -18.88
C GLY A 310 12.30 4.34 -17.55
N GLU A 311 12.41 3.05 -17.37
CA GLU A 311 11.83 2.37 -16.21
C GLU A 311 12.65 2.55 -14.95
N GLU A 312 11.93 2.60 -13.84
CA GLU A 312 12.43 2.64 -12.47
C GLU A 312 11.91 1.43 -11.70
N ALA A 313 12.63 1.01 -10.67
CA ALA A 313 12.19 -0.12 -9.85
C ALA A 313 12.51 0.07 -8.39
N THR A 314 11.63 -0.45 -7.55
CA THR A 314 11.84 -0.57 -6.11
C THR A 314 11.66 -2.02 -5.67
N LEU A 315 12.59 -2.52 -4.86
CA LEU A 315 12.48 -3.81 -4.21
C LEU A 315 12.45 -3.59 -2.71
N GLN A 316 11.47 -4.17 -2.03
CA GLN A 316 11.36 -4.13 -0.58
C GLN A 316 11.51 -5.53 -0.01
N VAL A 317 12.36 -5.67 1.00
CA VAL A 317 12.52 -6.90 1.79
C VAL A 317 11.64 -6.82 3.03
N LEU A 318 10.72 -7.77 3.14
CA LEU A 318 9.88 -7.96 4.32
C LEU A 318 10.28 -9.27 5.01
N ARG A 319 10.74 -9.17 6.26
CA ARG A 319 11.11 -10.33 7.11
C ARG A 319 10.74 -10.08 8.56
N GLY A 320 10.72 -11.14 9.36
CA GLY A 320 10.44 -11.06 10.80
C GLY A 320 9.12 -10.36 11.10
N ALA A 321 9.14 -9.36 11.99
CA ALA A 321 7.95 -8.61 12.39
C ALA A 321 7.28 -7.86 11.23
N ALA A 322 8.06 -7.29 10.30
CA ALA A 322 7.52 -6.58 9.14
C ALA A 322 6.73 -7.52 8.21
N LEU A 323 7.21 -8.75 8.02
CA LEU A 323 6.50 -9.77 7.27
C LEU A 323 5.20 -10.19 7.96
N LYS A 324 5.26 -10.44 9.27
CA LYS A 324 4.07 -10.80 10.07
C LYS A 324 3.00 -9.71 10.00
N PHE A 325 3.40 -8.45 10.17
CA PHE A 325 2.50 -7.30 10.08
C PHE A 325 1.85 -7.22 8.69
N TYR A 326 2.64 -7.37 7.62
CA TYR A 326 2.12 -7.38 6.26
C TYR A 326 1.08 -8.49 6.05
N GLN A 327 1.37 -9.71 6.50
CA GLN A 327 0.45 -10.85 6.40
C GLN A 327 -0.84 -10.62 7.20
N GLN A 328 -0.74 -10.05 8.40
CA GLN A 328 -1.91 -9.69 9.20
C GLN A 328 -2.76 -8.63 8.51
N GLN A 329 -2.15 -7.60 7.92
CA GLN A 329 -2.86 -6.60 7.16
C GLN A 329 -3.57 -7.18 5.92
N GLN A 330 -2.93 -8.13 5.22
CA GLN A 330 -3.56 -8.84 4.09
C GLN A 330 -4.77 -9.64 4.55
N LEU A 331 -4.66 -10.39 5.65
CA LEU A 331 -5.78 -11.14 6.21
C LEU A 331 -6.94 -10.24 6.64
N THR A 332 -6.65 -9.11 7.30
CA THR A 332 -7.67 -8.13 7.69
C THR A 332 -8.36 -7.50 6.48
N ARG A 333 -7.62 -7.23 5.40
CA ARG A 333 -8.23 -6.72 4.17
C ARG A 333 -9.12 -7.78 3.52
N LEU A 334 -8.61 -9.00 3.36
CA LEU A 334 -9.37 -10.10 2.77
C LEU A 334 -10.64 -10.43 3.59
N SER A 335 -10.56 -10.40 4.92
CA SER A 335 -11.73 -10.61 5.78
C SER A 335 -12.77 -9.52 5.60
N ARG A 336 -12.34 -8.25 5.51
CA ARG A 336 -13.23 -7.12 5.22
C ARG A 336 -13.89 -7.24 3.85
N ASP A 337 -13.11 -7.57 2.82
CA ASP A 337 -13.60 -7.73 1.45
C ASP A 337 -14.61 -8.90 1.38
N ALA A 338 -14.29 -10.04 1.99
CA ALA A 338 -15.19 -11.19 2.07
C ALA A 338 -16.49 -10.87 2.82
N LEU A 339 -16.41 -10.10 3.91
CA LEU A 339 -17.59 -9.64 4.64
C LEU A 339 -18.46 -8.72 3.78
N GLY A 340 -17.84 -7.76 3.09
CA GLY A 340 -18.55 -6.84 2.18
C GLY A 340 -19.27 -7.58 1.05
N ILE A 341 -18.58 -8.53 0.40
CA ILE A 341 -19.18 -9.39 -0.64
C ILE A 341 -20.33 -10.23 -0.05
N SER A 342 -20.15 -10.78 1.15
CA SER A 342 -21.19 -11.58 1.82
C SER A 342 -22.43 -10.73 2.14
N GLN A 343 -22.25 -9.49 2.59
CA GLN A 343 -23.34 -8.55 2.82
C GLN A 343 -24.08 -8.17 1.54
N GLN A 344 -23.35 -7.92 0.44
CA GLN A 344 -23.95 -7.66 -0.87
C GLN A 344 -24.75 -8.86 -1.39
N LEU A 345 -24.22 -10.07 -1.19
CA LEU A 345 -24.92 -11.31 -1.52
C LEU A 345 -26.20 -11.46 -0.70
N SER A 346 -26.14 -11.26 0.63
CA SER A 346 -27.33 -11.28 1.50
C SER A 346 -28.40 -10.31 1.01
N TYR A 347 -28.03 -9.05 0.73
CA TYR A 347 -28.94 -8.04 0.21
C TYR A 347 -29.62 -8.47 -1.09
N LYS A 348 -28.85 -9.01 -2.04
CA LYS A 348 -29.39 -9.47 -3.33
C LYS A 348 -30.30 -10.70 -3.21
N LEU A 349 -30.02 -11.60 -2.27
CA LEU A 349 -30.89 -12.74 -1.99
C LEU A 349 -32.20 -12.30 -1.33
N HIS A 350 -32.17 -11.34 -0.40
CA HIS A 350 -33.38 -10.72 0.15
C HIS A 350 -34.22 -10.03 -0.94
N GLU A 351 -33.59 -9.28 -1.85
CA GLU A 351 -34.29 -8.66 -2.99
C GLU A 351 -34.97 -9.71 -3.89
N LEU A 352 -34.30 -10.84 -4.15
CA LEU A 352 -34.86 -11.95 -4.91
C LEU A 352 -36.05 -12.59 -4.17
N GLN A 353 -35.93 -12.77 -2.86
CA GLN A 353 -37.00 -13.30 -2.01
C GLN A 353 -38.25 -12.40 -2.07
N GLU A 354 -38.08 -11.08 -1.95
CA GLU A 354 -39.18 -10.12 -2.04
C GLU A 354 -39.88 -10.20 -3.41
N ARG A 355 -39.11 -10.29 -4.51
CA ARG A 355 -39.68 -10.46 -5.84
C ARG A 355 -40.44 -11.77 -6.01
N LEU A 356 -39.97 -12.87 -5.42
CA LEU A 356 -40.69 -14.15 -5.41
C LEU A 356 -42.00 -14.08 -4.60
N LEU A 357 -42.02 -13.33 -3.49
CA LEU A 357 -43.24 -13.10 -2.72
C LEU A 357 -44.31 -12.32 -3.53
N VAL A 358 -43.88 -11.38 -4.37
CA VAL A 358 -44.76 -10.55 -5.19
C VAL A 358 -45.27 -11.30 -6.44
N ASN A 359 -44.47 -12.16 -7.07
CA ASN A 359 -44.83 -12.91 -8.29
C ASN A 359 -45.55 -14.25 -8.02
N ARG A 360 -46.54 -14.25 -7.12
CA ARG A 360 -47.22 -15.45 -6.62
C ARG A 360 -48.09 -16.13 -7.68
N ASN A 361 -47.53 -17.12 -8.39
CA ASN A 361 -48.30 -18.16 -9.08
C ASN A 361 -47.84 -19.52 -8.54
N VAL A 362 -48.53 -20.03 -7.51
CA VAL A 362 -48.00 -21.03 -6.57
C VAL A 362 -48.01 -22.44 -7.16
N ASN A 363 -46.82 -22.95 -7.51
CA ASN A 363 -46.57 -24.37 -7.70
C ASN A 363 -45.84 -24.95 -6.47
N SER A 364 -46.09 -26.21 -6.11
CA SER A 364 -45.47 -26.86 -4.93
C SER A 364 -43.93 -26.83 -4.97
N SER A 365 -43.33 -26.96 -6.15
CA SER A 365 -41.87 -26.89 -6.36
C SER A 365 -41.27 -25.51 -6.09
N GLN A 366 -42.03 -24.43 -6.31
CA GLN A 366 -41.59 -23.06 -6.01
C GLN A 366 -41.62 -22.77 -4.50
N LEU A 367 -42.50 -23.44 -3.75
CA LEU A 367 -42.57 -23.32 -2.30
C LEU A 367 -41.37 -24.00 -1.61
N GLU A 368 -40.94 -25.17 -2.11
CA GLU A 368 -39.75 -25.86 -1.62
C GLU A 368 -38.47 -25.06 -1.88
N THR A 369 -38.30 -24.51 -3.09
CA THR A 369 -37.16 -23.65 -3.43
C THR A 369 -37.14 -22.36 -2.61
N PHE A 370 -38.31 -21.77 -2.34
CA PHE A 370 -38.42 -20.61 -1.45
C PHE A 370 -38.00 -20.94 -0.01
N ASN A 371 -38.43 -22.08 0.53
CA ASN A 371 -38.06 -22.51 1.87
C ASN A 371 -36.55 -22.81 1.96
N ALA A 372 -35.97 -23.45 0.94
CA ALA A 372 -34.53 -23.68 0.86
C ALA A 372 -33.74 -22.35 0.82
N LEU A 373 -34.22 -21.38 0.04
CA LEU A 373 -33.62 -20.04 -0.04
C LEU A 373 -33.67 -19.32 1.32
N ASN A 374 -34.80 -19.37 2.01
CA ASN A 374 -34.98 -18.77 3.35
C ASN A 374 -34.00 -19.36 4.38
N ASN A 375 -33.87 -20.69 4.40
CA ASN A 375 -32.92 -21.36 5.29
C ASN A 375 -31.47 -20.96 4.97
N LEU A 376 -31.13 -20.82 3.69
CA LEU A 376 -29.79 -20.39 3.28
C LEU A 376 -29.51 -18.94 3.69
N LEU A 377 -30.49 -18.05 3.54
CA LEU A 377 -30.41 -16.65 3.97
C LEU A 377 -30.22 -16.52 5.48
N GLN A 378 -31.00 -17.25 6.28
CA GLN A 378 -30.85 -17.23 7.74
C GLN A 378 -29.48 -17.72 8.20
N ASN A 379 -28.96 -18.80 7.59
CA ASN A 379 -27.62 -19.28 7.89
C ASN A 379 -26.56 -18.24 7.52
N LEU A 380 -26.67 -17.65 6.33
CA LEU A 380 -25.72 -16.65 5.84
C LEU A 380 -25.71 -15.39 6.73
N ASP A 381 -26.88 -14.89 7.14
CA ASP A 381 -26.98 -13.74 8.05
C ASP A 381 -26.41 -14.04 9.45
N GLN A 382 -26.59 -15.26 9.96
CA GLN A 382 -25.95 -15.70 11.21
C GLN A 382 -24.42 -15.76 11.09
N HIS A 383 -23.90 -16.27 9.97
CA HIS A 383 -22.46 -16.32 9.71
C HIS A 383 -21.86 -14.91 9.57
N ILE A 384 -22.53 -14.00 8.86
CA ILE A 384 -22.10 -12.59 8.76
C ILE A 384 -22.08 -11.94 10.15
N LYS A 385 -23.11 -12.14 10.98
CA LYS A 385 -23.13 -11.60 12.34
C LYS A 385 -21.95 -12.09 13.18
N ARG A 386 -21.63 -13.39 13.11
CA ARG A 386 -20.48 -13.95 13.84
C ARG A 386 -19.16 -13.34 13.39
N LEU A 387 -18.93 -13.26 12.07
CA LEU A 387 -17.73 -12.66 11.48
C LEU A 387 -17.58 -11.16 11.79
N THR A 388 -18.71 -10.45 11.91
CA THR A 388 -18.73 -9.02 12.27
C THR A 388 -18.39 -8.77 13.75
N ILE A 389 -18.73 -9.72 14.63
CA ILE A 389 -18.38 -9.66 16.07
C ILE A 389 -16.90 -10.00 16.28
N GLU A 390 -16.38 -11.00 15.56
CA GLU A 390 -14.95 -11.39 15.65
C GLU A 390 -14.00 -10.31 15.09
N THR A 391 -14.48 -9.42 14.21
CA THR A 391 -13.68 -8.31 13.66
C THR A 391 -13.76 -7.01 14.47
N SER A 392 -14.62 -6.93 15.50
CA SER A 392 -14.78 -5.75 16.37
C SER A 392 -14.06 -5.86 17.72
N GLU A 393 -13.50 -7.01 18.08
CA GLU A 393 -12.68 -7.16 19.28
C GLU A 393 -11.25 -6.62 19.05
N PRO A 394 -10.74 -5.72 19.92
CA PRO A 394 -9.36 -5.26 19.84
C PRO A 394 -8.39 -6.38 20.27
N PRO A 395 -7.15 -6.41 19.77
CA PRO A 395 -6.16 -7.38 20.23
C PRO A 395 -5.93 -7.17 21.73
N THR A 396 -6.20 -8.22 22.49
CA THR A 396 -5.89 -8.27 23.92
C THR A 396 -4.35 -8.21 24.07
N LYS A 397 -3.91 -7.31 24.95
CA LYS A 397 -2.51 -6.93 25.19
C LYS A 397 -1.55 -8.09 25.44
#